data_AF-A0A651GSC3-F1
#
_entry.id   AF-A0A651GSC3-F1
#
_cell.length_a   1.000
_cell.length_b   1.000
_cell.length_c   1.000
_cell.angle_alpha   90.00
_cell.angle_beta   90.00
_cell.angle_gamma   90.00
#
_symmetry.space_group_name_H-M   'P 1'
#
loop_
_entity.id
_entity.type
_entity.pdbx_description
1 polymer ?
#
loop_
_entity_poly.entity_id
_entity_poly.type
_entity_poly.pdbx_seq_one_letter_code
_entity_poly.pdbx_strand_id
1 'polypeptide(L)'
;MKRLLVFTLSLGCLLSATAQVEFYGTDIPAKLAKTTLAAVMSGSEAYQVQLKQAVEQNWKLSNFEFIDEAGFESLKGNPDYSFLYLAEGEVNGRQVDMLTLAIGSKNKKEQPQALKQLIVDKKKISRDGAPMVHLYVKNIHSYVKAVEAGEAKDRTFAQRIISSKTYRLKEELPLMALETDFDATMTPEKRNEIYRGEIKMVSQDAINDAVLEEKDVAVADVVLSGERREMYCYKSIFDAATGALLYYQETEALHGKKQGFIENDLSSISKAR
;
A
#
# COMPACT_ATOMS: atom_id res chain seq x y z
N MET A 1 46.18 6.85 -40.39
CA MET A 1 44.81 6.43 -40.04
C MET A 1 44.65 6.50 -38.53
N LYS A 2 44.09 7.60 -37.99
CA LYS A 2 43.79 7.78 -36.57
C LYS A 2 42.27 7.64 -36.41
N ARG A 3 41.81 6.61 -35.68
CA ARG A 3 40.39 6.41 -35.37
C ARG A 3 40.04 7.30 -34.17
N LEU A 4 39.15 8.27 -34.38
CA LEU A 4 38.55 9.09 -33.35
C LEU A 4 37.43 8.27 -32.69
N LEU A 5 37.54 8.02 -31.38
CA LEU A 5 36.52 7.34 -30.59
C LEU A 5 35.68 8.44 -29.93
N VAL A 6 34.48 8.69 -30.45
CA VAL A 6 33.51 9.62 -29.88
C VAL A 6 32.74 8.88 -28.80
N PHE A 7 32.99 9.21 -27.54
CA PHE A 7 32.15 8.80 -26.42
C PHE A 7 30.96 9.75 -26.32
N THR A 8 29.79 9.30 -26.73
CA THR A 8 28.50 9.95 -26.43
C THR A 8 28.16 9.69 -24.97
N LEU A 9 28.40 10.68 -24.11
CA LEU A 9 27.97 10.70 -22.73
C LEU A 9 26.45 10.99 -22.72
N SER A 10 25.61 9.96 -22.67
CA SER A 10 24.17 10.11 -22.47
C SER A 10 23.93 10.57 -21.03
N LEU A 11 23.77 11.88 -20.86
CA LEU A 11 23.35 12.54 -19.63
C LEU A 11 21.89 12.14 -19.34
N GLY A 12 21.70 11.02 -18.66
CA GLY A 12 20.41 10.63 -18.12
C GLY A 12 19.99 11.62 -17.04
N CYS A 13 19.01 12.47 -17.33
CA CYS A 13 18.31 13.25 -16.32
C CYS A 13 17.55 12.30 -15.41
N LEU A 14 18.13 11.93 -14.27
CA LEU A 14 17.40 11.40 -13.14
C LEU A 14 16.65 12.56 -12.49
N LEU A 15 15.38 12.73 -12.87
CA LEU A 15 14.46 13.58 -12.12
C LEU A 15 14.10 12.85 -10.83
N SER A 16 14.84 13.11 -9.76
CA SER A 16 14.40 12.77 -8.41
C SER A 16 13.24 13.70 -8.06
N ALA A 17 12.01 13.23 -8.31
CA ALA A 17 10.81 13.90 -7.83
C ALA A 17 10.71 13.66 -6.32
N THR A 18 11.10 14.64 -5.51
CA THR A 18 10.66 14.68 -4.12
C THR A 18 9.18 15.04 -4.13
N ALA A 19 8.32 14.03 -4.15
CA ALA A 19 6.91 14.22 -3.81
C ALA A 19 6.84 14.58 -2.33
N GLN A 20 6.98 15.87 -2.00
CA GLN A 20 6.50 16.38 -0.72
C GLN A 20 4.98 16.19 -0.74
N VAL A 21 4.50 15.24 0.04
CA VAL A 21 3.07 15.01 0.25
C VAL A 21 2.55 16.20 1.05
N GLU A 22 2.14 17.27 0.37
CA GLU A 22 1.23 18.25 0.98
C GLU A 22 -0.08 17.51 1.26
N PHE A 23 -0.40 17.27 2.54
CA PHE A 23 -1.64 16.61 2.89
C PHE A 23 -2.79 17.59 3.12
N TYR A 24 -3.94 17.25 2.53
CA TYR A 24 -5.12 18.08 2.37
C TYR A 24 -6.12 17.92 3.51
N GLY A 25 -6.95 18.95 3.69
CA GLY A 25 -7.97 19.06 4.74
C GLY A 25 -9.10 18.04 4.66
N THR A 26 -10.09 18.21 5.53
CA THR A 26 -11.24 17.31 5.74
C THR A 26 -12.21 17.18 4.54
N ASP A 27 -11.86 17.69 3.36
CA ASP A 27 -12.74 17.81 2.18
C ASP A 27 -12.47 16.75 1.08
N ILE A 28 -11.57 15.79 1.33
CA ILE A 28 -11.21 14.72 0.38
C ILE A 28 -12.44 13.99 -0.22
N PRO A 29 -13.41 13.50 0.58
CA PRO A 29 -14.58 12.81 0.03
C PRO A 29 -15.37 13.69 -0.94
N ALA A 30 -15.60 14.96 -0.57
CA ALA A 30 -16.35 15.92 -1.38
C ALA A 30 -15.64 16.29 -2.68
N LYS A 31 -14.30 16.26 -2.70
CA LYS A 31 -13.50 16.44 -3.91
C LYS A 31 -13.59 15.22 -4.83
N LEU A 32 -13.37 14.02 -4.29
CA LEU A 32 -13.42 12.77 -5.07
C LEU A 32 -14.81 12.53 -5.69
N ALA A 33 -15.88 12.90 -4.99
CA ALA A 33 -17.25 12.77 -5.52
C ALA A 33 -17.51 13.61 -6.79
N LYS A 34 -16.65 14.59 -7.09
CA LYS A 34 -16.76 15.47 -8.26
C LYS A 34 -15.83 15.07 -9.40
N THR A 35 -14.97 14.07 -9.20
CA THR A 35 -14.02 13.62 -10.22
C THR A 35 -14.47 12.32 -10.86
N THR A 36 -13.94 12.00 -12.04
CA THR A 36 -13.95 10.62 -12.56
C THR A 36 -12.66 9.93 -12.15
N LEU A 37 -12.76 8.74 -11.53
CA LEU A 37 -11.58 7.93 -11.22
C LEU A 37 -11.03 7.29 -12.49
N ALA A 38 -9.84 7.70 -12.90
CA ALA A 38 -9.01 7.00 -13.87
C ALA A 38 -8.16 5.93 -13.15
N ALA A 39 -8.54 4.67 -13.29
CA ALA A 39 -7.72 3.54 -12.86
C ALA A 39 -6.69 3.22 -13.95
N VAL A 40 -5.40 3.36 -13.63
CA VAL A 40 -4.32 3.24 -14.61
C VAL A 40 -3.87 1.79 -14.72
N MET A 41 -4.07 1.20 -15.91
CA MET A 41 -3.70 -0.17 -16.26
C MET A 41 -2.21 -0.22 -16.61
N SER A 42 -1.37 -0.23 -15.59
CA SER A 42 0.10 -0.40 -15.71
C SER A 42 0.58 -1.61 -14.90
N GLY A 43 1.86 -1.97 -15.04
CA GLY A 43 2.43 -3.14 -14.36
C GLY A 43 2.06 -4.47 -15.02
N SER A 44 2.07 -5.56 -14.25
CA SER A 44 1.81 -6.92 -14.77
C SER A 44 0.34 -7.12 -15.17
N GLU A 45 0.09 -8.01 -16.12
CA GLU A 45 -1.28 -8.36 -16.55
C GLU A 45 -2.13 -8.86 -15.37
N ALA A 46 -1.55 -9.68 -14.49
CA ALA A 46 -2.22 -10.16 -13.29
C ALA A 46 -2.67 -9.01 -12.37
N TYR A 47 -1.82 -7.99 -12.18
CA TYR A 47 -2.21 -6.78 -11.44
C TYR A 47 -3.35 -6.05 -12.13
N GLN A 48 -3.28 -5.83 -13.45
CA GLN A 48 -4.30 -5.07 -14.18
C GLN A 48 -5.68 -5.74 -14.10
N VAL A 49 -5.73 -7.08 -14.24
CA VAL A 49 -6.96 -7.86 -14.09
C VAL A 49 -7.56 -7.66 -12.70
N GLN A 50 -6.75 -7.78 -11.65
CA GLN A 50 -7.21 -7.64 -10.26
C GLN A 50 -7.57 -6.19 -9.91
N LEU A 51 -6.86 -5.20 -10.43
CA LEU A 51 -7.21 -3.79 -10.26
C LEU A 51 -8.57 -3.47 -10.88
N LYS A 52 -8.81 -3.96 -12.11
CA LYS A 52 -10.10 -3.78 -12.78
C LYS A 52 -11.25 -4.33 -11.94
N GLN A 53 -11.13 -5.58 -11.51
CA GLN A 53 -12.14 -6.25 -10.67
C GLN A 53 -12.33 -5.53 -9.34
N ALA A 54 -11.24 -5.15 -8.67
CA ALA A 54 -11.28 -4.46 -7.40
C ALA A 54 -11.98 -3.10 -7.50
N VAL A 55 -11.73 -2.31 -8.55
CA VAL A 55 -12.38 -1.02 -8.78
C VAL A 55 -13.87 -1.21 -9.06
N GLU A 56 -14.26 -2.11 -9.97
CA GLU A 56 -15.66 -2.39 -10.30
C GLU A 56 -16.47 -2.80 -9.05
N GLN A 57 -15.87 -3.65 -8.20
CA GLN A 57 -16.52 -4.15 -6.99
C GLN A 57 -16.56 -3.09 -5.88
N ASN A 58 -15.45 -2.41 -5.60
CA ASN A 58 -15.26 -1.68 -4.34
C ASN A 58 -15.33 -0.16 -4.48
N TRP A 59 -15.10 0.42 -5.66
CA TRP A 59 -15.16 1.87 -5.84
C TRP A 59 -16.60 2.34 -5.97
N LYS A 60 -17.05 3.19 -5.04
CA LYS A 60 -18.42 3.72 -4.98
C LYS A 60 -18.49 5.24 -4.80
N LEU A 61 -17.34 5.92 -4.81
CA LEU A 61 -17.26 7.35 -4.51
C LEU A 61 -17.60 8.23 -5.71
N SER A 62 -17.29 7.76 -6.91
CA SER A 62 -17.51 8.50 -8.16
C SER A 62 -17.52 7.56 -9.36
N ASN A 63 -17.85 8.12 -10.54
CA ASN A 63 -17.69 7.41 -11.81
C ASN A 63 -16.22 7.00 -12.01
N PHE A 64 -15.99 5.94 -12.77
CA PHE A 64 -14.63 5.47 -13.06
C PHE A 64 -14.46 5.06 -14.52
N GLU A 65 -13.23 5.12 -14.99
CA GLU A 65 -12.78 4.58 -16.27
C GLU A 65 -11.40 3.93 -16.13
N PHE A 66 -11.08 3.05 -17.07
CA PHE A 66 -9.79 2.36 -17.14
C PHE A 66 -8.98 2.97 -18.27
N ILE A 67 -7.76 3.42 -17.96
CA ILE A 67 -6.86 4.07 -18.92
C ILE A 67 -5.49 3.41 -18.90
N ASP A 68 -4.73 3.56 -19.98
CA ASP A 68 -3.32 3.16 -20.02
C ASP A 68 -2.40 4.31 -19.53
N GLU A 69 -1.09 4.07 -19.56
CA GLU A 69 -0.08 5.06 -19.16
C GLU A 69 -0.10 6.31 -20.05
N ALA A 70 -0.42 6.18 -21.34
CA ALA A 70 -0.52 7.32 -22.26
C ALA A 70 -1.73 8.20 -21.92
N GLY A 71 -2.87 7.57 -21.60
CA GLY A 71 -4.04 8.25 -21.07
C GLY A 71 -3.73 8.97 -19.75
N PHE A 72 -2.98 8.33 -18.85
CA PHE A 72 -2.57 8.94 -17.59
C PHE A 72 -1.74 10.20 -17.83
N GLU A 73 -0.72 10.13 -18.69
CA GLU A 73 0.13 11.28 -19.02
C GLU A 73 -0.66 12.45 -19.62
N SER A 74 -1.73 12.16 -20.38
CA SER A 74 -2.62 13.17 -20.96
C SER A 74 -3.54 13.83 -19.93
N LEU A 75 -4.03 13.04 -18.96
CA LEU A 75 -5.07 13.45 -18.02
C LEU A 75 -4.53 13.91 -16.66
N LYS A 76 -3.30 13.58 -16.27
CA LYS A 76 -2.77 13.80 -14.90
C LYS A 76 -2.85 15.23 -14.36
N GLY A 77 -2.93 16.23 -15.24
CA GLY A 77 -3.16 17.63 -14.89
C GLY A 77 -4.60 18.13 -15.06
N ASN A 78 -5.57 17.22 -15.10
CA ASN A 78 -6.99 17.56 -15.19
C ASN A 78 -7.64 17.44 -13.81
N PRO A 79 -8.10 18.54 -13.19
CA PRO A 79 -8.73 18.51 -11.87
C PRO A 79 -10.09 17.80 -11.83
N ASP A 80 -10.69 17.51 -13.00
CA ASP A 80 -11.93 16.72 -13.10
C ASP A 80 -11.66 15.21 -12.96
N TYR A 81 -10.38 14.82 -12.81
CA TYR A 81 -9.95 13.45 -12.67
C TYR A 81 -9.28 13.17 -11.33
N SER A 82 -9.58 12.00 -10.78
CA SER A 82 -8.76 11.34 -9.76
C SER A 82 -8.08 10.12 -10.37
N PHE A 83 -6.98 9.67 -9.77
CA PHE A 83 -6.15 8.61 -10.33
C PHE A 83 -5.90 7.54 -9.29
N LEU A 84 -5.98 6.27 -9.70
CA LEU A 84 -5.49 5.13 -8.95
C LEU A 84 -4.42 4.43 -9.78
N TYR A 85 -3.17 4.50 -9.34
CA TYR A 85 -2.03 4.05 -10.13
C TYR A 85 -0.86 3.57 -9.26
N LEU A 86 0.00 2.72 -9.83
CA LEU A 86 1.27 2.36 -9.22
C LEU A 86 2.28 3.49 -9.46
N ALA A 87 2.87 3.99 -8.39
CA ALA A 87 3.95 4.97 -8.40
C ALA A 87 5.22 4.36 -7.79
N GLU A 88 6.36 4.88 -8.21
CA GLU A 88 7.61 4.73 -7.48
C GLU A 88 7.80 5.98 -6.62
N GLY A 89 8.30 5.79 -5.41
CA GLY A 89 8.55 6.87 -4.46
C GLY A 89 9.72 6.57 -3.56
N GLU A 90 10.01 7.51 -2.66
CA GLU A 90 11.08 7.37 -1.68
C GLU A 90 10.53 7.56 -0.27
N VAL A 91 10.77 6.60 0.60
CA VAL A 91 10.42 6.68 2.03
C VAL A 91 11.67 6.39 2.84
N ASN A 92 11.95 7.27 3.81
CA ASN A 92 13.15 7.21 4.62
C ASN A 92 14.43 7.12 3.77
N GLY A 93 14.52 7.71 2.58
CA GLY A 93 15.70 7.61 1.69
C GLY A 93 15.78 6.34 0.84
N ARG A 94 14.73 5.51 0.79
CA ARG A 94 14.71 4.20 0.14
C ARG A 94 13.58 4.12 -0.87
N GLN A 95 13.89 3.56 -2.04
CA GLN A 95 12.93 3.40 -3.14
C GLN A 95 11.85 2.38 -2.77
N VAL A 96 10.59 2.78 -2.90
CA VAL A 96 9.42 1.97 -2.58
C VAL A 96 8.40 2.05 -3.71
N ASP A 97 7.66 0.97 -3.88
CA ASP A 97 6.50 0.95 -4.76
C ASP A 97 5.25 1.33 -3.96
N MET A 98 4.38 2.14 -4.55
CA MET A 98 3.16 2.60 -3.90
C MET A 98 1.94 2.47 -4.80
N LEU A 99 0.85 1.90 -4.28
CA LEU A 99 -0.47 2.14 -4.85
C LEU A 99 -0.95 3.53 -4.38
N THR A 100 -1.20 4.41 -5.34
CA THR A 100 -1.46 5.83 -5.08
C THR A 100 -2.85 6.23 -5.57
N LEU A 101 -3.66 6.76 -4.65
CA LEU A 101 -4.83 7.58 -4.98
C LEU A 101 -4.40 9.05 -5.04
N ALA A 102 -4.74 9.73 -6.12
CA ALA A 102 -4.43 11.14 -6.32
C ALA A 102 -5.56 11.92 -7.01
N ILE A 103 -5.51 13.25 -6.98
CA ILE A 103 -6.36 14.13 -7.79
C ILE A 103 -5.48 14.89 -8.78
N GLY A 104 -5.96 15.09 -10.00
CA GLY A 104 -5.24 15.89 -10.99
C GLY A 104 -5.03 17.32 -10.51
N SER A 105 -3.81 17.83 -10.67
CA SER A 105 -3.50 19.21 -10.31
C SER A 105 -3.87 20.14 -11.48
N LYS A 106 -4.13 21.43 -11.21
CA LYS A 106 -4.38 22.40 -12.30
C LYS A 106 -3.16 22.64 -13.20
N ASN A 107 -1.97 22.18 -12.79
CA ASN A 107 -0.75 22.34 -13.56
C ASN A 107 -0.37 21.02 -14.24
N LYS A 108 -0.56 20.94 -15.56
CA LYS A 108 -0.25 19.74 -16.37
C LYS A 108 1.21 19.28 -16.33
N LYS A 109 2.13 20.11 -15.85
CA LYS A 109 3.56 19.74 -15.68
C LYS A 109 3.84 19.07 -14.33
N GLU A 110 2.91 19.14 -13.39
CA GLU A 110 3.04 18.53 -12.08
C GLU A 110 2.42 17.13 -12.09
N GLN A 111 2.94 16.27 -11.22
CA GLN A 111 2.29 15.00 -10.93
C GLN A 111 0.94 15.25 -10.26
N PRO A 112 -0.02 14.32 -10.37
CA PRO A 112 -1.24 14.37 -9.59
C PRO A 112 -0.92 14.52 -8.11
N GLN A 113 -1.78 15.24 -7.42
CA GLN A 113 -1.69 15.45 -6.01
C GLN A 113 -2.09 14.19 -5.24
N ALA A 114 -1.12 13.52 -4.62
CA ALA A 114 -1.36 12.32 -3.84
C ALA A 114 -2.29 12.59 -2.64
N LEU A 115 -3.34 11.79 -2.53
CA LEU A 115 -4.29 11.79 -1.41
C LEU A 115 -4.09 10.58 -0.49
N LYS A 116 -3.67 9.45 -1.01
CA LYS A 116 -3.37 8.26 -0.20
C LYS A 116 -2.35 7.45 -0.95
N GLN A 117 -1.32 7.04 -0.24
CA GLN A 117 -0.32 6.13 -0.75
C GLN A 117 -0.26 4.93 0.17
N LEU A 118 -0.17 3.75 -0.41
CA LEU A 118 0.06 2.49 0.29
C LEU A 118 1.30 1.84 -0.28
N ILE A 119 2.29 1.56 0.56
CA ILE A 119 3.48 0.82 0.16
C ILE A 119 3.07 -0.61 -0.17
N VAL A 120 3.48 -1.10 -1.34
CA VAL A 120 3.16 -2.45 -1.84
C VAL A 120 4.43 -3.13 -2.35
N ASP A 121 4.39 -4.46 -2.46
CA ASP A 121 5.45 -5.23 -3.12
C ASP A 121 5.00 -5.60 -4.55
N LYS A 122 5.47 -4.83 -5.56
CA LYS A 122 5.15 -5.10 -6.98
C LYS A 122 5.61 -6.49 -7.43
N LYS A 123 6.69 -7.03 -6.86
CA LYS A 123 7.21 -8.36 -7.21
C LYS A 123 6.31 -9.45 -6.65
N LYS A 124 5.87 -9.32 -5.40
CA LYS A 124 4.88 -10.21 -4.78
C LYS A 124 3.57 -10.18 -5.58
N ILE A 125 3.03 -8.99 -5.86
CA ILE A 125 1.82 -8.81 -6.68
C ILE A 125 1.95 -9.51 -8.03
N SER A 126 3.09 -9.35 -8.72
CA SER A 126 3.28 -9.93 -10.06
C SER A 126 3.52 -11.45 -10.06
N ARG A 127 3.89 -12.03 -8.92
CA ARG A 127 4.17 -13.46 -8.79
C ARG A 127 2.92 -14.24 -8.37
N ASP A 128 2.37 -13.90 -7.20
CA ASP A 128 1.30 -14.66 -6.54
C ASP A 128 0.37 -13.79 -5.68
N GLY A 129 0.70 -12.52 -5.43
CA GLY A 129 -0.06 -11.63 -4.57
C GLY A 129 -1.08 -10.74 -5.28
N ALA A 130 -1.35 -10.93 -6.57
CA ALA A 130 -2.24 -10.03 -7.33
C ALA A 130 -3.63 -9.82 -6.68
N PRO A 131 -4.29 -10.84 -6.09
CA PRO A 131 -5.57 -10.65 -5.40
C PRO A 131 -5.55 -9.68 -4.21
N MET A 132 -4.37 -9.44 -3.60
CA MET A 132 -4.20 -8.43 -2.55
C MET A 132 -4.58 -7.01 -3.03
N VAL A 133 -4.63 -6.76 -4.34
CA VAL A 133 -5.11 -5.49 -4.89
C VAL A 133 -6.54 -5.17 -4.45
N HIS A 134 -7.41 -6.18 -4.27
CA HIS A 134 -8.76 -5.97 -3.72
C HIS A 134 -8.69 -5.37 -2.30
N LEU A 135 -7.81 -5.91 -1.47
CA LEU A 135 -7.58 -5.43 -0.11
C LEU A 135 -7.05 -3.98 -0.10
N TYR A 136 -6.11 -3.66 -1.00
CA TYR A 136 -5.52 -2.33 -1.09
C TYR A 136 -6.53 -1.28 -1.57
N VAL A 137 -7.40 -1.61 -2.55
CA VAL A 137 -8.47 -0.72 -3.00
C VAL A 137 -9.50 -0.49 -1.89
N LYS A 138 -9.87 -1.55 -1.15
CA LYS A 138 -10.72 -1.42 0.05
C LYS A 138 -10.07 -0.54 1.11
N ASN A 139 -8.77 -0.66 1.34
CA ASN A 139 -8.04 0.19 2.29
C ASN A 139 -8.12 1.67 1.90
N ILE A 140 -7.94 1.99 0.61
CA ILE A 140 -8.09 3.36 0.10
C ILE A 140 -9.52 3.86 0.35
N HIS A 141 -10.54 3.03 0.09
CA HIS A 141 -11.93 3.41 0.35
C HIS A 141 -12.20 3.60 1.86
N SER A 142 -11.69 2.71 2.71
CA SER A 142 -11.77 2.81 4.18
C SER A 142 -11.10 4.10 4.68
N TYR A 143 -9.98 4.49 4.07
CA TYR A 143 -9.30 5.74 4.36
C TYR A 143 -10.20 6.95 4.06
N VAL A 144 -10.85 6.99 2.89
CA VAL A 144 -11.75 8.09 2.53
C VAL A 144 -12.93 8.19 3.52
N LYS A 145 -13.51 7.06 3.92
CA LYS A 145 -14.56 7.02 4.95
C LYS A 145 -14.09 7.54 6.31
N ALA A 146 -12.87 7.19 6.72
CA ALA A 146 -12.28 7.69 7.97
C ALA A 146 -12.04 9.21 7.95
N VAL A 147 -11.70 9.78 6.78
CA VAL A 147 -11.63 11.24 6.60
C VAL A 147 -13.02 11.87 6.72
N GLU A 148 -14.02 11.29 6.07
CA GLU A 148 -15.41 11.76 6.13
C GLU A 148 -15.96 11.75 7.56
N ALA A 149 -15.68 10.70 8.32
CA ALA A 149 -16.07 10.55 9.72
C ALA A 149 -15.25 11.46 10.68
N GLY A 150 -14.23 12.16 10.17
CA GLY A 150 -13.33 12.99 10.98
C GLY A 150 -12.43 12.18 11.91
N GLU A 151 -12.23 10.89 11.67
CA GLU A 151 -11.32 10.02 12.42
C GLU A 151 -9.86 10.22 11.98
N ALA A 152 -9.66 10.58 10.71
CA ALA A 152 -8.36 10.94 10.16
C ALA A 152 -8.04 12.43 10.38
N LYS A 153 -7.58 12.78 11.59
CA LYS A 153 -7.30 14.19 11.98
C LYS A 153 -5.84 14.63 11.78
N ASP A 154 -4.90 13.69 11.73
CA ASP A 154 -3.47 14.01 11.62
C ASP A 154 -3.03 14.12 10.15
N ARG A 155 -2.53 15.31 9.81
CA ARG A 155 -2.16 15.77 8.47
C ARG A 155 -0.80 15.24 8.02
N THR A 156 -0.05 14.57 8.89
CA THR A 156 1.38 14.32 8.66
C THR A 156 1.67 12.91 8.13
N PHE A 157 0.74 11.96 8.29
CA PHE A 157 0.96 10.55 7.95
C PHE A 157 -0.34 9.83 7.54
N ALA A 158 -0.92 10.15 6.38
CA ALA A 158 -2.10 9.44 5.85
C ALA A 158 -1.89 7.91 5.69
N GLN A 159 -0.64 7.44 5.68
CA GLN A 159 -0.31 6.01 5.76
C GLN A 159 -0.67 5.36 7.10
N ARG A 160 -0.71 6.11 8.21
CA ARG A 160 -0.84 5.60 9.59
C ARG A 160 -2.23 5.74 10.20
N ILE A 161 -3.29 5.87 9.39
CA ILE A 161 -4.66 5.77 9.94
C ILE A 161 -4.91 4.30 10.25
N ILE A 162 -4.56 3.96 11.48
CA ILE A 162 -4.79 2.67 12.08
C ILE A 162 -6.19 2.72 12.71
N SER A 163 -7.00 1.73 12.38
CA SER A 163 -8.34 1.58 12.95
C SER A 163 -8.27 1.53 14.47
N SER A 164 -9.21 2.19 15.16
CA SER A 164 -9.41 2.02 16.60
C SER A 164 -9.80 0.59 16.99
N LYS A 165 -10.06 -0.28 16.01
CA LYS A 165 -10.43 -1.67 16.19
C LYS A 165 -9.25 -2.64 16.18
N THR A 166 -8.03 -2.19 16.45
CA THR A 166 -6.85 -3.08 16.57
C THR A 166 -7.07 -4.21 17.59
N TYR A 167 -7.87 -3.99 18.65
CA TYR A 167 -8.21 -5.04 19.62
C TYR A 167 -8.83 -6.29 18.98
N ARG A 168 -9.51 -6.16 17.83
CA ARG A 168 -10.10 -7.30 17.11
C ARG A 168 -9.07 -8.35 16.74
N LEU A 169 -7.81 -7.96 16.50
CA LEU A 169 -6.73 -8.91 16.19
C LEU A 169 -6.49 -9.96 17.29
N LYS A 170 -6.78 -9.63 18.56
CA LYS A 170 -6.56 -10.55 19.68
C LYS A 170 -7.86 -11.19 20.21
N GLU A 171 -9.02 -10.72 19.76
CA GLU A 171 -10.32 -11.12 20.31
C GLU A 171 -11.26 -11.77 19.27
N GLU A 172 -11.18 -11.35 18.00
CA GLU A 172 -12.20 -11.67 16.99
C GLU A 172 -11.61 -12.24 15.69
N LEU A 173 -10.49 -11.68 15.22
CA LEU A 173 -9.95 -11.95 13.89
C LEU A 173 -8.70 -12.83 13.98
N PRO A 174 -8.74 -14.08 13.48
CA PRO A 174 -7.54 -14.87 13.28
C PRO A 174 -6.59 -14.17 12.31
N LEU A 175 -5.31 -14.05 12.68
CA LEU A 175 -4.26 -13.47 11.83
C LEU A 175 -3.71 -14.52 10.87
N MET A 176 -4.05 -14.42 9.60
CA MET A 176 -3.44 -15.16 8.51
C MET A 176 -2.13 -14.49 8.08
N ALA A 177 -1.05 -15.26 8.09
CA ALA A 177 0.28 -14.79 7.72
C ALA A 177 1.12 -15.91 7.09
N LEU A 178 2.12 -15.52 6.31
CA LEU A 178 3.16 -16.42 5.83
C LEU A 178 4.22 -16.60 6.93
N GLU A 179 4.93 -17.72 6.92
CA GLU A 179 6.09 -17.89 7.82
C GLU A 179 7.15 -16.80 7.57
N THR A 180 7.30 -16.36 6.32
CA THR A 180 8.23 -15.30 5.91
C THR A 180 7.80 -13.88 6.29
N ASP A 181 6.57 -13.70 6.78
CA ASP A 181 6.12 -12.40 7.29
C ASP A 181 6.71 -12.13 8.69
N PHE A 182 7.27 -13.13 9.35
CA PHE A 182 7.91 -12.99 10.66
C PHE A 182 9.43 -12.93 10.52
N ASP A 183 10.07 -12.14 11.37
CA ASP A 183 11.51 -12.17 11.50
C ASP A 183 11.99 -13.54 11.98
N ALA A 184 13.17 -13.98 11.55
CA ALA A 184 13.73 -15.29 11.91
C ALA A 184 13.87 -15.53 13.43
N THR A 185 13.86 -14.48 14.24
CA THR A 185 13.86 -14.58 15.72
C THR A 185 12.50 -14.94 16.32
N MET A 186 11.42 -14.89 15.54
CA MET A 186 10.05 -15.16 15.98
C MET A 186 9.64 -16.60 15.70
N THR A 187 10.16 -17.55 16.49
CA THR A 187 9.78 -18.95 16.40
C THR A 187 8.28 -19.16 16.70
N PRO A 188 7.66 -20.28 16.26
CA PRO A 188 6.27 -20.57 16.57
C PRO A 188 5.94 -20.49 18.08
N GLU A 189 6.81 -21.01 18.94
CA GLU A 189 6.64 -20.97 20.39
C GLU A 189 6.62 -19.53 20.90
N LYS A 190 7.57 -18.71 20.43
CA LYS A 190 7.68 -17.30 20.80
C LYS A 190 6.48 -16.49 20.32
N ARG A 191 5.97 -16.77 19.11
CA ARG A 191 4.75 -16.14 18.59
C ARG A 191 3.55 -16.44 19.48
N ASN A 192 3.37 -17.71 19.85
CA ASN A 192 2.27 -18.16 20.71
C ASN A 192 2.37 -17.65 22.15
N GLU A 193 3.58 -17.43 22.67
CA GLU A 193 3.78 -16.86 24.00
C GLU A 193 3.37 -15.37 24.07
N ILE A 194 3.69 -14.59 23.02
CA ILE A 194 3.54 -13.13 23.03
C ILE A 194 2.17 -12.69 22.49
N TYR A 195 1.69 -13.35 21.43
CA TYR A 195 0.47 -12.97 20.75
C TYR A 195 -0.75 -13.58 21.42
N ARG A 196 -1.73 -12.74 21.78
CA ARG A 196 -2.93 -13.18 22.50
C ARG A 196 -4.05 -13.67 21.59
N GLY A 197 -3.99 -13.35 20.30
CA GLY A 197 -4.95 -13.83 19.30
C GLY A 197 -4.56 -15.17 18.70
N GLU A 198 -5.32 -15.60 17.69
CA GLU A 198 -4.99 -16.78 16.89
C GLU A 198 -4.10 -16.37 15.70
N ILE A 199 -2.97 -17.06 15.50
CA ILE A 199 -2.14 -16.93 14.30
C ILE A 199 -2.31 -18.19 13.45
N LYS A 200 -2.70 -18.01 12.19
CA LYS A 200 -2.81 -19.07 11.18
C LYS A 200 -1.68 -18.91 10.17
N MET A 201 -0.70 -19.81 10.23
CA MET A 201 0.36 -19.90 9.21
C MET A 201 -0.21 -20.56 7.97
N VAL A 202 -0.20 -19.84 6.85
CA VAL A 202 -0.91 -20.24 5.63
C VAL A 202 -0.10 -19.93 4.37
N SER A 203 -0.57 -20.39 3.22
CA SER A 203 0.00 -20.04 1.91
C SER A 203 -0.50 -18.68 1.42
N GLN A 204 0.18 -18.11 0.41
CA GLN A 204 -0.28 -16.89 -0.26
C GLN A 204 -1.64 -17.10 -0.93
N ASP A 205 -1.90 -18.29 -1.50
CA ASP A 205 -3.20 -18.61 -2.10
C ASP A 205 -4.34 -18.56 -1.07
N ALA A 206 -4.13 -19.11 0.13
CA ALA A 206 -5.14 -19.04 1.18
C ALA A 206 -5.41 -17.60 1.65
N ILE A 207 -4.38 -16.75 1.68
CA ILE A 207 -4.52 -15.31 1.93
C ILE A 207 -5.33 -14.65 0.81
N ASN A 208 -5.01 -14.95 -0.44
CA ASN A 208 -5.71 -14.43 -1.61
C ASN A 208 -7.20 -14.80 -1.57
N ASP A 209 -7.52 -16.07 -1.29
CA ASP A 209 -8.89 -16.55 -1.15
C ASP A 209 -9.62 -15.81 -0.03
N ALA A 210 -8.96 -15.59 1.11
CA ALA A 210 -9.55 -14.83 2.21
C ALA A 210 -9.86 -13.38 1.84
N VAL A 211 -9.02 -12.74 1.03
CA VAL A 211 -9.24 -11.38 0.53
C VAL A 211 -10.38 -11.33 -0.48
N LEU A 212 -10.41 -12.26 -1.45
CA LEU A 212 -11.44 -12.30 -2.49
C LEU A 212 -12.82 -12.70 -1.95
N GLU A 213 -12.85 -13.63 -1.00
CA GLU A 213 -14.09 -14.10 -0.35
C GLU A 213 -14.51 -13.23 0.84
N GLU A 214 -13.78 -12.16 1.14
CA GLU A 214 -14.07 -11.22 2.23
C GLU A 214 -14.21 -11.91 3.60
N LYS A 215 -13.34 -12.88 3.90
CA LYS A 215 -13.41 -13.65 5.16
C LYS A 215 -13.21 -12.74 6.36
N ASP A 216 -13.85 -13.09 7.47
CA ASP A 216 -13.68 -12.42 8.78
C ASP A 216 -12.37 -12.85 9.45
N VAL A 217 -11.26 -12.46 8.82
CA VAL A 217 -9.88 -12.72 9.25
C VAL A 217 -9.04 -11.46 9.04
N ALA A 218 -7.90 -11.42 9.72
CA ALA A 218 -6.88 -10.43 9.47
C ALA A 218 -5.77 -11.00 8.60
N VAL A 219 -5.19 -10.20 7.71
CA VAL A 219 -4.13 -10.59 6.79
C VAL A 219 -2.89 -9.75 7.05
N ALA A 220 -1.76 -10.42 7.28
CA ALA A 220 -0.44 -9.80 7.33
C ALA A 220 0.08 -9.47 5.92
N ASP A 221 0.76 -8.33 5.80
CA ASP A 221 1.52 -7.97 4.61
C ASP A 221 2.82 -7.27 5.00
N VAL A 222 3.94 -7.80 4.50
CA VAL A 222 5.29 -7.32 4.80
C VAL A 222 5.97 -6.91 3.50
N VAL A 223 6.46 -5.67 3.47
CA VAL A 223 7.24 -5.14 2.34
C VAL A 223 8.64 -4.79 2.83
N LEU A 224 9.66 -5.33 2.15
CA LEU A 224 11.05 -4.97 2.36
C LEU A 224 11.53 -4.06 1.23
N SER A 225 12.14 -2.93 1.58
CA SER A 225 12.74 -1.98 0.64
C SER A 225 14.20 -1.73 1.00
N GLY A 226 15.00 -1.30 0.02
CA GLY A 226 16.41 -1.01 0.18
C GLY A 226 17.32 -2.23 -0.07
N GLU A 227 18.62 -2.00 0.06
CA GLU A 227 19.64 -3.03 -0.12
C GLU A 227 20.13 -3.58 1.22
N ARG A 228 20.71 -4.77 1.23
CA ARG A 228 21.06 -5.60 2.41
C ARG A 228 21.58 -4.87 3.67
N ARG A 229 22.29 -3.74 3.54
CA ARG A 229 22.86 -2.98 4.66
C ARG A 229 22.01 -1.80 5.14
N GLU A 230 20.96 -1.44 4.42
CA GLU A 230 20.09 -0.29 4.68
C GLU A 230 18.65 -0.59 4.26
N MET A 231 18.11 -1.74 4.71
CA MET A 231 16.73 -2.10 4.39
C MET A 231 15.76 -1.46 5.39
N TYR A 232 14.53 -1.26 4.92
CA TYR A 232 13.39 -0.91 5.73
C TYR A 232 12.32 -1.99 5.59
N CYS A 233 11.68 -2.33 6.70
CA CYS A 233 10.59 -3.30 6.76
C CYS A 233 9.30 -2.58 7.14
N TYR A 234 8.34 -2.60 6.21
CA TYR A 234 6.99 -2.08 6.40
C TYR A 234 6.06 -3.26 6.68
N LYS A 235 5.36 -3.21 7.81
CA LYS A 235 4.53 -4.30 8.33
C LYS A 235 3.12 -3.80 8.50
N SER A 236 2.19 -4.40 7.77
CA SER A 236 0.79 -4.04 7.81
C SER A 236 -0.05 -5.25 8.19
N ILE A 237 -1.12 -5.03 8.93
CA ILE A 237 -2.18 -6.02 9.13
C ILE A 237 -3.50 -5.36 8.75
N PHE A 238 -4.25 -6.00 7.87
CA PHE A 238 -5.55 -5.52 7.41
C PHE A 238 -6.66 -6.48 7.82
N ASP A 239 -7.84 -5.95 8.05
CA ASP A 239 -9.08 -6.72 8.03
C ASP A 239 -9.40 -7.11 6.57
N ALA A 240 -9.51 -8.41 6.27
CA ALA A 240 -9.67 -8.88 4.89
C ALA A 240 -11.03 -8.50 4.28
N ALA A 241 -12.08 -8.45 5.09
CA ALA A 241 -13.42 -8.10 4.64
C ALA A 241 -13.52 -6.61 4.29
N THR A 242 -13.02 -5.75 5.15
CA THR A 242 -13.22 -4.29 5.08
C THR A 242 -12.05 -3.51 4.48
N GLY A 243 -10.86 -4.09 4.44
CA GLY A 243 -9.61 -3.39 4.10
C GLY A 243 -9.13 -2.41 5.17
N ALA A 244 -9.76 -2.38 6.35
CA ALA A 244 -9.32 -1.51 7.45
C ALA A 244 -7.90 -1.90 7.88
N LEU A 245 -7.00 -0.91 8.00
CA LEU A 245 -5.65 -1.11 8.50
C LEU A 245 -5.70 -1.26 10.03
N LEU A 246 -5.45 -2.45 10.54
CA LEU A 246 -5.53 -2.78 11.96
C LEU A 246 -4.19 -2.59 12.68
N TYR A 247 -3.08 -2.72 11.96
CA TYR A 247 -1.74 -2.46 12.46
C TYR A 247 -0.84 -1.95 11.34
N TYR A 248 0.03 -1.00 11.67
CA TYR A 248 1.12 -0.58 10.80
C TYR A 248 2.34 -0.23 11.62
N GLN A 249 3.49 -0.76 11.23
CA GLN A 249 4.77 -0.34 11.78
C GLN A 249 5.86 -0.44 10.73
N GLU A 250 6.80 0.49 10.81
CA GLU A 250 7.97 0.52 9.95
C GLU A 250 9.24 0.38 10.82
N THR A 251 10.25 -0.32 10.34
CA THR A 251 11.45 -0.59 11.13
C THR A 251 12.66 -0.76 10.23
N GLU A 252 13.79 -0.15 10.62
CA GLU A 252 15.08 -0.45 10.00
C GLU A 252 15.42 -1.94 10.13
N ALA A 253 15.65 -2.58 8.99
CA ALA A 253 16.00 -3.98 8.88
C ALA A 253 17.46 -4.10 8.42
N LEU A 254 18.35 -4.48 9.33
CA LEU A 254 19.79 -4.46 9.09
C LEU A 254 20.36 -5.87 9.23
N HIS A 255 21.22 -6.25 8.29
CA HIS A 255 22.01 -7.49 8.38
C HIS A 255 21.16 -8.77 8.59
N GLY A 256 19.98 -8.85 7.97
CA GLY A 256 19.07 -10.01 8.11
C GLY A 256 18.33 -10.07 9.44
N LYS A 257 18.26 -8.95 10.19
CA LYS A 257 17.45 -8.81 11.39
C LYS A 257 16.32 -7.82 11.15
N LYS A 258 15.21 -8.01 11.87
CA LYS A 258 13.98 -7.21 11.78
C LYS A 258 13.36 -7.25 10.39
N GLN A 259 13.46 -8.39 9.70
CA GLN A 259 12.86 -8.62 8.39
C GLN A 259 11.50 -9.31 8.57
N GLY A 260 10.48 -8.52 8.89
CA GLY A 260 9.14 -9.00 9.23
C GLY A 260 8.72 -8.62 10.65
N PHE A 261 7.57 -9.14 11.07
CA PHE A 261 7.03 -8.93 12.42
C PHE A 261 8.01 -9.45 13.48
N ILE A 262 8.28 -8.61 14.47
CA ILE A 262 9.13 -8.89 15.63
C ILE A 262 8.30 -8.88 16.92
N GLU A 263 8.92 -9.30 18.02
CA GLU A 263 8.30 -9.37 19.35
C GLU A 263 7.60 -8.08 19.77
N ASN A 264 8.20 -6.92 19.51
CA ASN A 264 7.60 -5.63 19.84
C ASN A 264 6.29 -5.39 19.08
N ASP A 265 6.17 -5.88 17.83
CA ASP A 265 4.94 -5.74 17.06
C ASP A 265 3.81 -6.56 17.69
N LEU A 266 4.04 -7.86 17.91
CA LEU A 266 3.04 -8.75 18.50
C LEU A 266 2.66 -8.33 19.91
N SER A 267 3.63 -7.87 20.72
CA SER A 267 3.38 -7.35 22.06
C SER A 267 2.50 -6.10 22.02
N SER A 268 2.73 -5.21 21.07
CA SER A 268 1.93 -3.98 20.90
C SER A 268 0.50 -4.30 20.50
N ILE A 269 0.31 -5.23 19.55
CA ILE A 269 -1.02 -5.69 19.14
C ILE A 269 -1.78 -6.33 20.31
N SER A 270 -1.12 -7.23 21.05
CA SER A 270 -1.70 -7.89 22.24
C SER A 270 -2.13 -6.91 23.35
N LYS A 271 -1.53 -5.71 23.38
CA LYS A 271 -1.82 -4.65 24.36
C LYS A 271 -2.81 -3.60 23.85
N ALA A 272 -3.16 -3.62 22.56
CA ALA A 272 -4.12 -2.69 21.97
C ALA A 272 -5.46 -2.79 22.70
N ARG A 273 -6.12 -1.64 22.91
CA ARG A 273 -7.42 -1.54 23.56
C ARG A 273 -8.53 -1.41 22.54
#